data_AF-A0A7C7KRP2-F1
#
_entry.id   AF-A0A7C7KRP2-F1
#
_cell.length_a   1.000
_cell.length_b   1.000
_cell.length_c   1.000
_cell.angle_alpha   90.00
_cell.angle_beta   90.00
_cell.angle_gamma   90.00
#
_symmetry.space_group_name_H-M   'P 1'
#
loop_
_entity.id
_entity.type
_entity.pdbx_description
1 polymer ?
#
loop_
_entity_poly.entity_id
_entity_poly.type
_entity_poly.pdbx_seq_one_letter_code
_entity_poly.pdbx_strand_id
1 'polypeptide(L)'
;MSDTLAWQVRGESFQDGSRLDDWVKIEESGVWHWQYDTHELTFDIYEHDGQYWKLYRARFVPDGATEYAYGFGGQACRMALVEYKQQARSPHSSKLMHLGDREWVRTYEVDKALHAVLKAGRRDAKYGAPYGPEQAAA
;
A
#
# COMPACT_ATOMS: atom_id res chain seq x y z
N MET A 1 2.76 -10.22 -14.24
CA MET A 1 2.80 -10.13 -12.77
C MET A 1 2.34 -8.74 -12.40
N SER A 2 1.45 -8.61 -11.42
CA SER A 2 0.86 -7.31 -11.03
C SER A 2 1.21 -7.02 -9.58
N ASP A 3 2.12 -6.05 -9.37
CA ASP A 3 2.40 -5.45 -8.06
C ASP A 3 1.43 -4.30 -7.73
N THR A 4 0.52 -4.02 -8.66
CA THR A 4 -0.40 -2.92 -8.57
C THR A 4 -1.72 -3.22 -9.25
N LEU A 5 -2.83 -2.77 -8.66
CA LEU A 5 -4.18 -2.92 -9.21
C LEU A 5 -4.80 -1.53 -9.41
N ALA A 6 -5.20 -1.25 -10.65
CA ALA A 6 -5.96 -0.06 -11.00
C ALA A 6 -7.44 -0.23 -10.65
N TRP A 7 -8.17 0.87 -10.59
CA TRP A 7 -9.62 0.88 -10.35
C TRP A 7 -10.37 0.94 -11.67
N GLN A 8 -11.46 0.17 -11.79
CA GLN A 8 -12.30 0.18 -12.98
C GLN A 8 -13.56 1.04 -12.80
N VAL A 9 -14.10 1.12 -11.58
CA VAL A 9 -15.29 1.91 -11.26
C VAL A 9 -15.02 2.74 -10.00
N ARG A 10 -15.50 3.99 -9.94
CA ARG A 10 -15.28 4.93 -8.82
C ARG A 10 -15.62 4.28 -7.47
N GLY A 11 -14.62 3.74 -6.78
CA GLY A 11 -14.73 3.19 -5.43
C GLY A 11 -15.37 1.80 -5.31
N GLU A 12 -15.74 1.13 -6.42
CA GLU A 12 -16.59 -0.07 -6.34
C GLU A 12 -15.92 -1.36 -6.83
N SER A 13 -14.99 -1.28 -7.79
CA SER A 13 -14.29 -2.47 -8.33
C SER A 13 -12.87 -2.20 -8.80
N PHE A 14 -12.02 -3.21 -8.60
CA PHE A 14 -10.65 -3.26 -9.07
C PHE A 14 -10.55 -3.86 -10.47
N GLN A 15 -9.41 -3.65 -11.13
CA GLN A 15 -9.14 -4.16 -12.48
C GLN A 15 -9.29 -5.68 -12.62
N ASP A 16 -9.08 -6.40 -11.52
CA ASP A 16 -9.22 -7.86 -11.50
C ASP A 16 -10.65 -8.34 -11.16
N GLY A 17 -11.61 -7.42 -11.07
CA GLY A 17 -13.02 -7.69 -10.81
C GLY A 17 -13.39 -7.81 -9.34
N SER A 18 -12.42 -7.78 -8.42
CA SER A 18 -12.70 -7.76 -6.98
C SER A 18 -13.37 -6.43 -6.56
N ARG A 19 -14.12 -6.47 -5.46
CA ARG A 19 -14.74 -5.31 -4.81
C ARG A 19 -14.04 -5.02 -3.50
N LEU A 20 -14.11 -3.78 -3.01
CA LEU A 20 -13.50 -3.41 -1.73
C LEU A 20 -14.02 -4.26 -0.56
N ASP A 21 -15.30 -4.66 -0.59
CA ASP A 21 -15.91 -5.50 0.45
C ASP A 21 -15.31 -6.92 0.50
N ASP A 22 -14.60 -7.35 -0.56
CA ASP A 22 -13.87 -8.63 -0.58
C ASP A 22 -12.51 -8.53 0.14
N TRP A 23 -12.12 -7.33 0.60
CA TRP A 23 -10.80 -7.04 1.15
C TRP A 23 -10.91 -6.80 2.65
N VAL A 24 -10.06 -7.46 3.44
CA VAL A 24 -10.07 -7.34 4.90
C VAL A 24 -9.10 -6.25 5.30
N LYS A 25 -9.57 -5.16 5.91
CA LYS A 25 -8.68 -4.14 6.47
C LYS A 25 -7.87 -4.73 7.62
N ILE A 26 -6.55 -4.57 7.59
CA ILE A 26 -5.63 -5.05 8.64
C ILE A 26 -4.93 -3.93 9.41
N GLU A 27 -4.78 -2.76 8.81
CA GLU A 27 -4.16 -1.60 9.45
C GLU A 27 -4.74 -0.30 8.89
N GLU A 28 -4.99 0.68 9.75
CA GLU A 28 -5.40 2.04 9.37
C GLU A 28 -4.32 3.01 9.80
N SER A 29 -3.86 3.87 8.88
CA SER A 29 -2.87 4.89 9.23
C SER A 29 -3.43 5.90 10.25
N GLY A 30 -4.70 6.27 10.10
CA GLY A 30 -5.39 7.26 10.93
C GLY A 30 -4.93 8.71 10.73
N VAL A 31 -3.88 8.94 9.93
CA VAL A 31 -3.31 10.27 9.66
C VAL A 31 -3.73 10.75 8.27
N TRP A 32 -4.29 11.96 8.22
CA TRP A 32 -4.69 12.63 6.99
C TRP A 32 -3.68 13.73 6.64
N HIS A 33 -3.27 13.78 5.37
CA HIS A 33 -2.31 14.76 4.87
C HIS A 33 -2.91 15.55 3.70
N TRP A 34 -2.90 16.88 3.79
CA TRP A 34 -3.29 17.76 2.70
C TRP A 34 -2.42 17.55 1.46
N GLN A 35 -3.08 17.50 0.30
CA GLN A 35 -2.47 17.44 -1.02
C GLN A 35 -2.88 18.66 -1.83
N TYR A 36 -1.90 19.52 -2.08
CA TYR A 36 -2.01 20.68 -2.98
C TYR A 36 -3.29 21.52 -2.73
N ASP A 37 -3.68 21.69 -1.48
CA ASP A 37 -4.89 22.42 -1.02
C ASP A 37 -6.24 21.95 -1.61
N THR A 38 -6.28 20.77 -2.25
CA THR A 38 -7.48 20.27 -2.94
C THR A 38 -8.21 19.18 -2.16
N HIS A 39 -7.46 18.29 -1.52
CA HIS A 39 -8.01 17.16 -0.78
C HIS A 39 -7.00 16.69 0.27
N GLU A 40 -7.47 15.89 1.21
CA GLU A 40 -6.60 15.17 2.14
C GLU A 40 -6.50 13.71 1.72
N LEU A 41 -5.31 13.13 1.85
CA LEU A 41 -5.06 11.70 1.63
C LEU A 41 -4.69 11.00 2.94
N THR A 42 -5.17 9.77 3.07
CA THR A 42 -4.65 8.77 4.01
C THR A 42 -4.48 7.44 3.28
N PHE A 43 -3.98 6.43 3.97
CA PHE A 43 -3.93 5.08 3.45
C PHE A 43 -4.23 4.05 4.53
N ASP A 44 -4.74 2.92 4.08
CA ASP A 44 -4.99 1.74 4.91
C ASP A 44 -4.31 0.53 4.25
N ILE A 45 -3.98 -0.47 5.05
CA ILE A 45 -3.49 -1.76 4.58
C ILE A 45 -4.61 -2.79 4.65
N TYR A 46 -4.77 -3.55 3.57
CA TYR A 46 -5.77 -4.58 3.42
C TYR A 46 -5.12 -5.92 3.07
N GLU A 47 -5.80 -7.00 3.40
CA GLU A 47 -5.52 -8.35 2.93
C GLU A 47 -6.58 -8.77 1.92
N HIS A 48 -6.16 -9.27 0.77
CA HIS A 48 -7.03 -9.83 -0.25
C HIS A 48 -6.28 -10.89 -1.07
N ASP A 49 -6.91 -12.03 -1.29
CA ASP A 49 -6.35 -13.20 -2.00
C ASP A 49 -4.96 -13.63 -1.48
N GLY A 50 -4.79 -13.59 -0.14
CA GLY A 50 -3.53 -13.93 0.52
C GLY A 50 -2.37 -12.97 0.22
N GLN A 51 -2.67 -11.77 -0.27
CA GLN A 51 -1.74 -10.68 -0.51
C GLN A 51 -2.08 -9.47 0.37
N TYR A 52 -1.08 -8.61 0.63
CA TYR A 52 -1.27 -7.37 1.38
C TYR A 52 -1.18 -6.17 0.45
N TRP A 53 -2.05 -5.19 0.65
CA TRP A 53 -2.22 -4.08 -0.26
C TRP A 53 -2.41 -2.76 0.47
N LYS A 54 -1.77 -1.71 -0.04
CA LYS A 54 -1.99 -0.32 0.37
C LYS A 54 -3.01 0.31 -0.54
N LEU A 55 -4.06 0.90 0.03
CA LEU A 55 -5.09 1.65 -0.69
C LEU A 55 -5.12 3.08 -0.18
N TYR A 56 -5.11 4.04 -1.08
CA TYR A 56 -5.23 5.46 -0.73
C TYR A 56 -6.70 5.86 -0.64
N ARG A 57 -7.01 6.57 0.43
CA ARG A 57 -8.30 7.21 0.67
C ARG A 57 -8.13 8.71 0.53
N ALA A 58 -9.07 9.34 -0.17
CA ALA A 58 -9.16 10.77 -0.31
C ALA A 58 -10.43 11.28 0.39
N ARG A 59 -10.34 12.48 0.96
CA ARG A 59 -11.52 13.25 1.36
C ARG A 59 -11.36 14.69 0.90
N PHE A 60 -12.46 15.31 0.50
CA PHE A 60 -12.51 16.69 0.03
C PHE A 60 -13.84 17.32 0.45
N VAL A 61 -13.89 18.63 0.58
CA VAL A 61 -15.14 19.36 0.85
C VAL A 61 -15.64 19.91 -0.48
N PRO A 62 -16.77 19.42 -1.03
CA PRO A 62 -17.35 19.99 -2.23
C PRO A 62 -17.74 21.46 -2.02
N ASP A 63 -17.69 22.27 -3.08
CA ASP A 63 -18.12 23.67 -3.03
C ASP A 63 -19.56 23.77 -2.51
N GLY A 64 -19.74 24.55 -1.44
CA GLY A 64 -21.03 24.77 -0.80
C GLY A 64 -21.48 23.64 0.16
N ALA A 65 -20.67 22.61 0.39
CA ALA A 65 -20.96 21.58 1.38
C ALA A 65 -20.41 21.94 2.77
N THR A 66 -21.08 21.44 3.81
CA THR A 66 -20.61 21.52 5.21
C THR A 66 -19.92 20.23 5.68
N GLU A 67 -19.90 19.19 4.84
CA GLU A 67 -19.39 17.87 5.16
C GLU A 67 -18.38 17.39 4.12
N TYR A 68 -17.50 16.47 4.52
CA TYR A 68 -16.57 15.82 3.62
C TYR A 68 -17.27 14.81 2.71
N ALA A 69 -16.90 14.83 1.43
CA ALA A 69 -17.05 13.68 0.55
C ALA A 69 -15.81 12.79 0.68
N TYR A 70 -16.02 11.47 0.66
CA TYR A 70 -14.96 10.48 0.73
C TYR A 70 -14.87 9.69 -0.57
N GLY A 71 -13.67 9.25 -0.91
CA GLY A 71 -13.43 8.33 -2.01
C GLY A 71 -12.13 7.57 -1.85
N PHE A 72 -11.94 6.58 -2.69
CA PHE A 72 -10.64 5.94 -2.90
C PHE A 72 -10.03 6.50 -4.17
N GLY A 73 -8.71 6.72 -4.15
CA GLY A 73 -7.98 7.32 -5.26
C GLY A 73 -6.66 6.60 -5.53
N GLY A 74 -6.10 6.79 -6.72
CA GLY A 74 -4.78 6.28 -7.07
C GLY A 74 -4.78 4.80 -7.45
N GLN A 75 -3.77 4.06 -7.02
CA GLN A 75 -3.54 2.66 -7.38
C GLN A 75 -3.37 1.84 -6.09
N ALA A 76 -3.92 0.64 -6.04
CA ALA A 76 -3.62 -0.28 -4.95
C ALA A 76 -2.23 -0.89 -5.18
N CYS A 77 -1.35 -0.82 -4.19
CA CYS A 77 0.02 -1.31 -4.31
C CYS A 77 0.23 -2.51 -3.40
N ARG A 78 0.89 -3.56 -3.89
CA ARG A 78 1.21 -4.74 -3.07
C ARG A 78 2.33 -4.42 -2.08
N MET A 79 2.17 -4.89 -0.84
CA MET A 79 3.01 -4.51 0.29
C MET A 79 3.61 -5.73 1.01
N ALA A 80 4.72 -5.48 1.72
CA ALA A 80 5.29 -6.36 2.72
C ALA A 80 5.61 -5.54 3.97
N LEU A 81 5.35 -6.10 5.16
CA LEU A 81 5.77 -5.53 6.42
C LEU A 81 7.23 -5.91 6.67
N VAL A 82 8.07 -4.91 6.86
CA VAL A 82 9.48 -5.09 7.13
C VAL A 82 9.88 -4.48 8.47
N GLU A 83 10.97 -4.99 9.03
CA GLU A 83 11.72 -4.38 10.11
C GLU A 83 13.09 -3.94 9.59
N TYR A 84 13.50 -2.73 9.93
CA TYR A 84 14.79 -2.17 9.53
C TYR A 84 15.92 -2.79 10.36
N LYS A 85 16.90 -3.39 9.68
CA LYS A 85 18.08 -3.99 10.32
C LYS A 85 19.21 -2.99 10.60
N GLN A 86 19.07 -1.77 10.09
CA GLN A 86 19.99 -0.66 10.32
C GLN A 86 19.31 0.67 9.99
N GLN A 87 19.94 1.78 10.38
CA GLN A 87 19.44 3.10 10.03
C GLN A 87 19.49 3.31 8.50
N ALA A 88 18.35 3.65 7.90
CA ALA A 88 18.23 3.88 6.47
C ALA A 88 17.06 4.82 6.18
N ARG A 89 17.03 5.42 4.98
CA ARG A 89 15.86 6.17 4.54
C ARG A 89 14.78 5.22 4.05
N SER A 90 13.54 5.46 4.44
CA SER A 90 12.37 4.78 3.90
C SER A 90 12.29 5.01 2.38
N PRO A 91 12.05 3.95 1.58
CA PRO A 91 11.81 4.08 0.14
C PRO A 91 10.46 4.76 -0.18
N HIS A 92 9.55 4.85 0.80
CA HIS A 92 8.22 5.44 0.64
C HIS A 92 8.13 6.89 1.08
N SER A 93 8.60 7.16 2.30
CA SER A 93 8.33 8.43 2.98
C SER A 93 9.55 9.34 3.03
N SER A 94 10.71 8.88 2.56
CA SER A 94 12.03 9.54 2.76
C SER A 94 12.41 9.75 4.23
N LYS A 95 11.57 9.28 5.17
CA LYS A 95 11.80 9.33 6.61
C LYS A 95 13.05 8.54 6.95
N LEU A 96 13.85 9.08 7.86
CA LEU A 96 14.98 8.33 8.41
C LEU A 96 14.43 7.31 9.42
N MET A 97 14.59 6.04 9.10
CA MET A 97 14.17 4.90 9.90
C MET A 97 15.35 4.41 10.73
N HIS A 98 15.10 4.00 11.96
CA HIS A 98 16.07 3.45 12.89
C HIS A 98 16.05 1.92 12.91
N LEU A 99 17.07 1.32 13.53
CA LEU A 99 17.10 -0.13 13.79
C LEU A 99 15.85 -0.55 14.58
N GLY A 100 15.16 -1.58 14.10
CA GLY A 100 13.95 -2.10 14.74
C GLY A 100 12.66 -1.36 14.35
N ASP A 101 12.75 -0.24 13.63
CA ASP A 101 11.56 0.42 13.08
C ASP A 101 10.88 -0.50 12.07
N ARG A 102 9.55 -0.38 11.97
CA ARG A 102 8.72 -1.18 11.07
C ARG A 102 7.99 -0.31 10.08
N GLU A 103 7.86 -0.81 8.85
CA GLU A 103 7.12 -0.12 7.79
C GLU A 103 6.51 -1.12 6.81
N TRP A 104 5.34 -0.79 6.28
CA TRP A 104 4.81 -1.44 5.09
C TRP A 104 5.48 -0.84 3.85
N VAL A 105 6.27 -1.65 3.15
CA VAL A 105 7.04 -1.26 1.96
C VAL A 105 6.47 -1.97 0.73
N ARG A 106 6.48 -1.33 -0.45
CA ARG A 106 6.03 -2.01 -1.68
C ARG A 106 6.91 -3.23 -1.93
N THR A 107 6.30 -4.31 -2.39
CA THR A 107 6.97 -5.59 -2.57
C THR A 107 8.28 -5.47 -3.34
N TYR A 108 8.31 -4.71 -4.44
CA TYR A 108 9.50 -4.52 -5.27
C TYR A 108 10.57 -3.58 -4.67
N GLU A 109 10.31 -2.91 -3.55
CA GLU A 109 11.26 -2.03 -2.85
C GLU A 109 11.91 -2.70 -1.63
N VAL A 110 11.53 -3.95 -1.34
CA VAL A 110 12.11 -4.70 -0.24
C VAL A 110 13.55 -5.09 -0.57
N ASP A 111 14.50 -4.37 0.03
CA ASP A 111 15.91 -4.72 0.05
C ASP A 111 16.24 -5.68 1.20
N LYS A 112 16.65 -6.91 0.90
CA LYS A 112 17.02 -7.93 1.91
C LYS A 112 18.29 -7.59 2.68
N ALA A 113 19.15 -6.70 2.20
CA ALA A 113 20.30 -6.22 2.96
C ALA A 113 19.85 -5.28 4.08
N LEU A 114 18.83 -4.45 3.83
CA LEU A 114 18.31 -3.45 4.77
C LEU A 114 17.17 -3.97 5.64
N HIS A 115 16.33 -4.85 5.10
CA HIS A 115 15.05 -5.25 5.68
C HIS A 115 15.04 -6.70 6.12
N ALA A 116 14.47 -6.96 7.30
CA ALA A 116 13.94 -8.27 7.68
C ALA A 116 12.44 -8.29 7.37
N VAL A 117 11.97 -9.25 6.57
CA VAL A 117 10.53 -9.33 6.24
C VAL A 117 9.80 -10.02 7.38
N LEU A 118 8.83 -9.31 7.96
CA LEU A 118 7.96 -9.84 9.03
C LEU A 118 6.69 -10.46 8.46
N LYS A 119 6.12 -9.85 7.42
CA LYS A 119 4.87 -10.30 6.80
C LYS A 119 4.88 -9.99 5.30
N ALA A 120 4.53 -10.97 4.47
CA ALA A 120 4.38 -10.79 3.03
C ALA A 120 3.31 -11.76 2.49
N GLY A 121 2.76 -11.45 1.32
CA GLY A 121 1.77 -12.30 0.66
C GLY A 121 2.37 -13.65 0.24
N ARG A 122 1.52 -14.57 -0.24
CA ARG A 122 2.01 -15.85 -0.77
C ARG A 122 2.65 -15.68 -2.15
N ARG A 123 3.57 -16.57 -2.52
CA ARG A 123 3.95 -16.73 -3.93
C ARG A 123 2.73 -17.23 -4.71
N ASP A 124 2.39 -16.54 -5.79
CA ASP A 124 1.19 -16.79 -6.57
C ASP A 124 1.48 -16.55 -8.05
N ALA A 125 0.91 -17.34 -8.96
CA ALA A 125 1.14 -17.16 -10.41
C ALA A 125 0.58 -15.82 -10.92
N LYS A 126 -0.49 -15.31 -10.32
CA LYS A 126 -1.12 -14.03 -10.66
C LYS A 126 -0.22 -12.85 -10.24
N TYR A 127 0.33 -12.93 -9.03
CA TYR A 127 1.00 -11.80 -8.38
C TYR A 127 2.53 -11.86 -8.49
N GLY A 128 3.12 -13.05 -8.57
CA GLY A 128 4.57 -13.28 -8.64
C GLY A 128 5.20 -13.58 -7.28
N ALA A 129 6.48 -13.27 -7.15
CA ALA A 129 7.23 -13.45 -5.90
C ALA A 129 6.71 -12.50 -4.81
N PRO A 130 6.74 -12.91 -3.54
CA PRO A 130 6.08 -12.18 -2.45
C PRO A 130 6.71 -10.80 -2.18
N TYR A 131 8.01 -10.63 -2.44
CA TYR A 131 8.75 -9.37 -2.33
C TYR A 131 10.14 -9.47 -2.96
N GLY A 132 10.73 -8.30 -3.24
CA GLY A 132 12.01 -8.10 -3.90
C GLY A 132 11.97 -8.44 -5.39
N PRO A 133 12.94 -7.97 -6.19
CA PRO A 133 13.21 -8.60 -7.46
C PRO A 133 13.60 -10.06 -7.19
N GLU A 134 12.98 -11.02 -7.88
CA GLU A 134 13.65 -12.31 -8.07
C GLU A 134 14.93 -11.99 -8.83
N GLN A 135 16.08 -12.13 -8.18
CA GLN A 135 17.30 -12.31 -8.96
C GLN A 135 17.02 -13.51 -9.85
N ALA A 136 16.93 -13.27 -11.17
CA ALA A 136 16.92 -14.35 -12.13
C ALA A 136 18.10 -15.27 -11.74
N ALA A 137 17.82 -16.56 -11.55
CA ALA A 137 18.88 -17.53 -11.32
C ALA A 137 19.90 -17.35 -12.46
N ALA A 138 21.14 -17.02 -12.09
CA ALA A 138 22.25 -16.78 -13.01
C ALA A 138 22.53 -18.02 -13.87
#